data_AF-A0A6C0IKR0-F1
#
_entry.id   AF-A0A6C0IKR0-F1
#
_cell.length_a   1.000
_cell.length_b   1.000
_cell.length_c   1.000
_cell.angle_alpha   90.00
_cell.angle_beta   90.00
_cell.angle_gamma   90.00
#
_symmetry.space_group_name_H-M   'P 1'
#
loop_
_entity.id
_entity.type
_entity.pdbx_description
1 polymer ?
#
loop_
_entity_poly.entity_id
_entity_poly.type
_entity_poly.pdbx_seq_one_letter_code
_entity_poly.pdbx_strand_id
1 'polypeptide(L)'
;MEYNKNSYIMSQFGFNHRCTLSSHVLLMNIIYLYMKDEPVYFYSFVILFCTSILNHEFNNKYMRIIDKIAVYNVVYQGGKRFYKEKMKDESIKDKSISVLVVFFFLVCIYFYFYGAINNIIGIKTSVQLEPYYHCITHLSGALGHLLIIYKISKH
;
A
#
# COMPACT_ATOMS: atom_id res chain seq x y z
N MET A 1 -20.16 -27.23 20.39
CA MET A 1 -20.32 -26.34 19.22
C MET A 1 -19.30 -26.73 18.18
N GLU A 2 -19.67 -27.62 17.25
CA GLU A 2 -18.83 -27.90 16.08
C GLU A 2 -18.89 -26.69 15.15
N TYR A 3 -17.76 -25.99 15.05
CA TYR A 3 -17.58 -24.89 14.11
C TYR A 3 -17.61 -25.46 12.68
N ASN A 4 -18.59 -25.03 11.88
CA ASN A 4 -18.82 -25.56 10.54
C ASN A 4 -17.62 -25.29 9.62
N LYS A 5 -16.89 -26.35 9.24
CA LYS A 5 -15.66 -26.29 8.41
C LYS A 5 -15.87 -25.53 7.09
N ASN A 6 -17.10 -25.51 6.57
CA ASN A 6 -17.45 -24.81 5.33
C ASN A 6 -17.47 -23.28 5.47
N SER A 7 -17.77 -22.73 6.65
CA SER A 7 -17.68 -21.28 6.88
C SER A 7 -16.23 -20.79 6.88
N TYR A 8 -15.29 -21.66 7.29
CA TYR A 8 -13.87 -21.35 7.29
C TYR A 8 -13.29 -21.23 5.88
N ILE A 9 -13.61 -22.19 5.00
CA ILE A 9 -13.16 -22.21 3.60
C ILE A 9 -13.74 -21.02 2.83
N MET A 10 -15.04 -20.77 2.98
CA MET A 10 -15.72 -19.65 2.31
C MET A 10 -15.25 -18.28 2.82
N SER A 11 -14.85 -18.19 4.10
CA SER A 11 -14.21 -16.99 4.64
C SER A 11 -12.81 -16.75 4.06
N GLN A 12 -11.99 -17.79 3.89
CA GLN A 12 -10.64 -17.65 3.32
C GLN A 12 -10.67 -17.16 1.86
N PHE A 13 -11.60 -17.67 1.05
CA PHE A 13 -11.80 -17.15 -0.31
C PHE A 13 -12.26 -15.68 -0.33
N GLY A 14 -13.17 -15.29 0.57
CA GLY A 14 -13.64 -13.89 0.67
C GLY A 14 -12.62 -12.90 1.23
N PHE A 15 -11.69 -13.36 2.09
CA PHE A 15 -10.63 -12.51 2.64
C PHE A 15 -9.49 -12.26 1.66
N ASN A 16 -9.01 -13.30 0.95
CA ASN A 16 -8.02 -13.12 -0.12
C ASN A 16 -8.56 -12.22 -1.23
N HIS A 17 -9.86 -12.32 -1.54
CA HIS A 17 -10.50 -11.44 -2.52
C HIS A 17 -10.42 -9.96 -2.12
N ARG A 18 -10.59 -9.61 -0.83
CA ARG A 18 -10.54 -8.21 -0.37
C ARG A 18 -9.14 -7.61 -0.45
N CYS A 19 -8.11 -8.36 -0.05
CA CYS A 19 -6.72 -7.91 -0.14
C CYS A 19 -6.23 -7.82 -1.60
N THR A 20 -6.72 -8.70 -2.47
CA THR A 20 -6.45 -8.63 -3.90
C THR A 20 -7.14 -7.41 -4.53
N LEU A 21 -8.39 -7.14 -4.17
CA LEU A 21 -9.10 -5.92 -4.61
C LEU A 21 -8.43 -4.64 -4.13
N SER A 22 -7.96 -4.59 -2.88
CA SER A 22 -7.30 -3.38 -2.38
C SER A 22 -5.97 -3.10 -3.09
N SER A 23 -5.32 -4.12 -3.66
CA SER A 23 -4.14 -3.95 -4.51
C SER A 23 -4.44 -3.19 -5.81
N HIS A 24 -5.70 -3.20 -6.29
CA HIS A 24 -6.09 -2.45 -7.49
C HIS A 24 -6.08 -0.93 -7.28
N VAL A 25 -6.08 -0.45 -6.03
CA VAL A 25 -5.90 0.98 -5.75
C VAL A 25 -4.53 1.47 -6.27
N LEU A 26 -3.52 0.59 -6.34
CA LEU A 26 -2.21 0.89 -6.91
C LEU A 26 -2.25 1.18 -8.42
N LEU A 27 -3.29 0.72 -9.13
CA LEU A 27 -3.47 0.97 -10.56
C LEU A 27 -3.59 2.47 -10.85
N MET A 28 -4.19 3.23 -9.93
CA MET A 28 -4.27 4.68 -10.05
C MET A 28 -2.87 5.31 -10.07
N ASN A 29 -1.97 4.87 -9.18
CA ASN A 29 -0.58 5.34 -9.20
C ASN A 29 0.12 5.00 -10.52
N ILE A 30 -0.08 3.79 -11.05
CA ILE A 30 0.48 3.35 -12.35
C ILE A 30 0.01 4.26 -13.48
N ILE A 31 -1.30 4.51 -13.59
CA ILE A 31 -1.89 5.36 -14.64
C ILE A 31 -1.31 6.78 -14.55
N TYR A 32 -1.32 7.38 -13.37
CA TYR A 32 -0.80 8.74 -13.19
C TYR A 32 0.71 8.82 -13.46
N LEU A 33 1.49 7.80 -13.13
CA LEU A 33 2.93 7.77 -13.43
C LEU A 33 3.22 7.61 -14.91
N TYR A 34 2.42 6.81 -15.62
CA TYR A 34 2.51 6.70 -17.07
C TYR A 34 2.25 8.05 -17.74
N MET A 35 1.21 8.78 -17.29
CA MET A 35 0.91 10.13 -17.78
C MET A 35 1.96 11.19 -17.41
N LYS A 36 2.94 10.85 -16.55
CA LYS A 36 4.00 11.76 -16.09
C LYS A 36 5.39 11.38 -16.59
N ASP A 37 5.50 10.38 -17.47
CA ASP A 37 6.76 9.94 -18.04
C ASP A 37 7.85 9.69 -16.97
N GLU A 38 7.46 9.09 -15.84
CA GLU A 38 8.34 8.75 -14.71
C GLU A 38 8.65 7.24 -14.69
N PRO A 39 9.48 6.72 -15.62
CA PRO A 39 9.56 5.29 -15.92
C PRO A 39 10.02 4.45 -14.73
N VAL A 40 11.03 4.91 -13.99
CA VAL A 40 11.57 4.17 -12.84
C VAL A 40 10.51 3.99 -11.75
N TYR A 41 9.69 5.01 -11.52
CA TYR A 41 8.67 4.96 -10.50
C TYR A 41 7.46 4.15 -10.98
N PHE A 42 7.09 4.32 -12.24
CA PHE A 42 6.07 3.55 -12.93
C PHE A 42 6.35 2.05 -12.80
N TYR A 43 7.54 1.59 -13.21
CA TYR A 43 7.88 0.17 -13.14
C TYR A 43 7.94 -0.34 -11.69
N SER A 44 8.33 0.50 -10.74
CA SER A 44 8.29 0.13 -9.31
C SER A 44 6.87 -0.18 -8.84
N PHE A 45 5.89 0.62 -9.24
CA PHE A 45 4.48 0.37 -8.94
C PHE A 45 3.89 -0.82 -9.72
N VAL A 46 4.28 -1.02 -10.98
CA VAL A 46 3.87 -2.20 -11.76
C VAL A 46 4.36 -3.49 -11.10
N ILE A 47 5.63 -3.53 -10.71
CA ILE A 47 6.19 -4.69 -10.00
C ILE A 47 5.42 -4.92 -8.70
N LEU A 48 5.22 -3.89 -7.88
CA LEU A 48 4.45 -4.01 -6.63
C LEU A 48 3.02 -4.54 -6.87
N PHE A 49 2.32 -4.02 -7.89
CA PHE A 49 0.97 -4.48 -8.21
C PHE A 49 0.95 -5.97 -8.57
N CYS A 50 1.86 -6.40 -9.46
CA CYS A 50 1.97 -7.81 -9.84
C CYS A 50 2.35 -8.69 -8.65
N THR A 51 3.35 -8.31 -7.85
CA THR A 51 3.79 -9.10 -6.69
C THR A 51 2.72 -9.17 -5.62
N SER A 52 1.94 -8.11 -5.42
CA SER A 52 0.89 -8.08 -4.40
C SER A 52 -0.25 -9.02 -4.75
N ILE A 53 -0.70 -9.04 -6.02
CA ILE A 53 -1.69 -10.02 -6.52
C ILE A 53 -1.15 -11.44 -6.34
N LEU A 54 0.06 -11.73 -6.84
CA LEU A 54 0.64 -13.06 -6.74
C LEU A 54 0.82 -13.51 -5.27
N ASN A 55 1.16 -12.60 -4.38
CA ASN A 55 1.31 -12.89 -2.96
C ASN A 55 -0.02 -13.31 -2.31
N HIS A 56 -1.13 -12.64 -2.63
CA HIS A 56 -2.46 -13.00 -2.10
C HIS A 56 -3.02 -14.28 -2.70
N GLU A 57 -2.71 -14.58 -3.97
CA GLU A 57 -3.15 -15.81 -4.64
C GLU A 57 -2.37 -17.04 -4.17
N PHE A 58 -1.03 -16.98 -4.12
CA PHE A 58 -0.20 -18.15 -3.79
C PHE A 58 0.11 -18.29 -2.31
N ASN A 59 0.03 -17.21 -1.53
CA ASN A 59 0.29 -17.15 -0.08
C ASN A 59 1.61 -17.81 0.40
N ASN A 60 2.60 -17.92 -0.50
CA ASN A 60 3.91 -18.55 -0.25
C ASN A 60 4.87 -17.58 0.43
N LYS A 61 5.69 -18.07 1.37
CA LYS A 61 6.76 -17.32 2.04
C LYS A 61 7.68 -16.57 1.07
N TYR A 62 8.04 -17.17 -0.06
CA TYR A 62 8.90 -16.50 -1.05
C TYR A 62 8.20 -15.31 -1.72
N MET A 63 6.92 -15.45 -2.07
CA MET A 63 6.13 -14.36 -2.64
C MET A 63 5.95 -13.21 -1.64
N ARG A 64 5.77 -13.52 -0.34
CA ARG A 64 5.74 -12.48 0.71
C ARG A 64 7.03 -11.68 0.81
N ILE A 65 8.19 -12.34 0.62
CA ILE A 65 9.49 -11.66 0.64
C ILE A 65 9.63 -10.76 -0.58
N ILE A 66 9.31 -11.28 -1.77
CA ILE A 66 9.36 -10.52 -3.02
C ILE A 66 8.44 -9.29 -2.96
N ASP A 67 7.20 -9.47 -2.48
CA ASP A 67 6.24 -8.38 -2.33
C ASP A 67 6.74 -7.30 -1.37
N LYS A 68 7.34 -7.69 -0.22
CA LYS A 68 7.97 -6.73 0.70
C LYS A 68 9.13 -5.97 0.08
N ILE A 69 9.96 -6.61 -0.73
CA ILE A 69 11.04 -5.94 -1.46
C ILE A 69 10.45 -4.90 -2.42
N ALA A 70 9.37 -5.24 -3.13
CA ALA A 70 8.68 -4.32 -4.02
C ALA A 70 8.09 -3.11 -3.25
N VAL A 71 7.50 -3.33 -2.06
CA VAL A 71 7.04 -2.25 -1.17
C VAL A 71 8.20 -1.32 -0.80
N TYR A 72 9.33 -1.86 -0.34
CA TYR A 72 10.49 -1.04 0.02
C TYR A 72 11.03 -0.24 -1.16
N ASN A 73 11.04 -0.82 -2.36
CA ASN A 73 11.41 -0.10 -3.57
C ASN A 73 10.45 1.08 -3.84
N VAL A 74 9.14 0.87 -3.77
CA VAL A 74 8.15 1.96 -3.98
C VAL A 74 8.30 3.06 -2.92
N VAL A 75 8.50 2.69 -1.65
CA VAL A 75 8.75 3.65 -0.56
C VAL A 75 10.02 4.46 -0.83
N TYR A 76 11.11 3.81 -1.24
CA TYR A 76 12.36 4.47 -1.59
C TYR A 76 12.20 5.44 -2.77
N GLN A 77 11.58 4.99 -3.86
CA GLN A 77 11.37 5.80 -5.06
C GLN A 77 10.45 6.99 -4.79
N GLY A 78 9.41 6.79 -3.97
CA GLY A 78 8.52 7.85 -3.53
C GLY A 78 9.21 8.86 -2.62
N GLY A 79 9.99 8.39 -1.64
CA GLY A 79 10.76 9.24 -0.73
C GLY A 79 11.79 10.10 -1.47
N LYS A 80 12.51 9.52 -2.44
CA LYS A 80 13.47 10.25 -3.29
C LYS A 80 12.80 11.40 -4.04
N ARG A 81 11.63 11.15 -4.66
CA ARG A 81 10.88 12.17 -5.42
C ARG A 81 10.24 13.20 -4.51
N PHE A 82 9.66 12.76 -3.39
CA PHE A 82 9.12 13.66 -2.38
C PHE A 82 10.18 14.65 -1.87
N TYR A 83 11.39 14.17 -1.56
CA TYR A 83 12.49 15.02 -1.13
C TYR A 83 12.88 16.03 -2.21
N LYS A 84 13.01 15.59 -3.47
CA LYS A 84 13.33 16.47 -4.61
C LYS A 84 12.27 17.57 -4.80
N GLU A 85 10.98 17.23 -4.74
CA GLU A 85 9.90 18.21 -4.95
C GLU A 85 9.70 19.11 -3.73
N LYS A 86 9.93 18.63 -2.50
CA LYS A 86 9.86 19.46 -1.29
C LYS A 86 10.82 20.64 -1.32
N MET A 87 11.99 20.50 -1.97
CA MET A 87 12.96 21.59 -2.12
C MET A 87 12.45 22.75 -2.99
N LYS A 88 11.34 22.55 -3.72
CA LYS A 88 10.70 23.54 -4.58
C LYS A 88 9.41 24.12 -3.97
N ASP A 89 9.15 23.86 -2.69
CA ASP A 89 7.90 24.29 -2.03
C ASP A 89 7.87 25.80 -1.76
N GLU A 90 7.36 26.56 -2.72
CA GLU A 90 7.23 28.02 -2.61
C GLU A 90 5.87 28.43 -2.02
N SER A 91 4.78 27.76 -2.40
CA SER A 91 3.42 28.14 -2.02
C SER A 91 2.91 27.44 -0.75
N ILE A 92 1.95 28.07 -0.05
CA ILE A 92 1.23 27.44 1.08
C ILE A 92 0.59 26.12 0.64
N LYS A 93 0.03 26.07 -0.57
CA LYS A 93 -0.59 24.87 -1.14
C LYS A 93 0.42 23.71 -1.22
N ASP A 94 1.64 23.97 -1.67
CA ASP A 94 2.67 22.93 -1.85
C ASP A 94 3.16 22.38 -0.49
N LYS A 95 3.27 23.26 0.51
CA LYS A 95 3.56 22.89 1.91
C LYS A 95 2.45 22.04 2.50
N SER A 96 1.18 22.41 2.30
CA SER A 96 0.04 21.63 2.77
C SER A 96 0.00 20.23 2.16
N ILE A 97 0.30 20.09 0.87
CA ILE A 97 0.42 18.77 0.22
C ILE A 97 1.55 17.96 0.86
N SER A 98 2.71 18.58 1.13
CA SER A 98 3.82 17.90 1.82
C SER A 98 3.43 17.39 3.21
N VAL A 99 2.66 18.17 3.97
CA VAL A 99 2.12 17.73 5.28
C VAL A 99 1.18 16.54 5.12
N LEU A 100 0.30 16.56 4.12
CA LEU A 100 -0.61 15.45 3.83
C LEU A 100 0.12 14.17 3.44
N VAL A 101 1.19 14.25 2.64
CA VAL A 101 2.04 13.09 2.30
C VAL A 101 2.62 12.46 3.56
N VAL A 102 3.19 13.27 4.47
CA VAL A 102 3.73 12.79 5.74
C VAL A 102 2.64 12.18 6.61
N PHE A 103 1.46 12.81 6.68
CA PHE A 103 0.31 12.27 7.39
C PHE A 103 -0.08 10.88 6.88
N PHE A 104 -0.27 10.70 5.57
CA PHE A 104 -0.60 9.39 5.00
C PHE A 104 0.47 8.34 5.24
N PHE A 105 1.76 8.73 5.21
CA PHE A 105 2.85 7.83 5.54
C PHE A 105 2.83 7.38 7.01
N LEU A 106 2.54 8.29 7.95
CA LEU A 106 2.35 7.95 9.36
C LEU A 106 1.14 7.05 9.58
N VAL A 107 0.04 7.28 8.87
CA VAL A 107 -1.14 6.39 8.87
C VAL A 107 -0.78 4.99 8.37
N CYS A 108 0.01 4.87 7.29
CA CYS A 108 0.49 3.57 6.79
C CYS A 108 1.28 2.82 7.86
N ILE A 109 2.24 3.50 8.49
CA ILE A 109 3.09 2.94 9.55
C ILE A 109 2.22 2.47 10.73
N TYR A 110 1.29 3.33 11.19
CA TYR A 110 0.41 3.01 12.29
C TYR A 110 -0.39 1.73 12.03
N PHE A 111 -1.09 1.63 10.89
CA PHE A 111 -1.90 0.45 10.58
C PHE A 111 -1.06 -0.80 10.29
N TYR A 112 0.12 -0.64 9.70
CA TYR A 112 1.06 -1.75 9.50
C TYR A 112 1.51 -2.36 10.83
N PHE A 113 1.97 -1.53 11.78
CA PHE A 113 2.42 -2.01 13.09
C PHE A 113 1.26 -2.45 13.98
N TYR A 114 0.13 -1.75 13.95
CA TYR A 114 -1.05 -2.13 14.71
C TYR A 114 -1.57 -3.50 14.28
N GLY A 115 -1.60 -3.78 12.96
CA GLY A 115 -1.90 -5.11 12.44
C GLY A 115 -0.90 -6.17 12.92
N ALA A 116 0.39 -5.87 12.88
CA ALA A 116 1.44 -6.81 13.30
C ALA A 116 1.38 -7.13 14.82
N ILE A 117 1.21 -6.12 15.67
CA ILE A 117 1.17 -6.27 17.13
C ILE A 117 -0.03 -7.12 17.56
N ASN A 118 -1.21 -6.88 16.99
CA ASN A 118 -2.40 -7.68 17.30
C ASN A 118 -2.24 -9.15 16.90
N ASN A 119 -1.50 -9.44 15.83
CA ASN A 119 -1.17 -10.80 15.41
C ASN A 119 -0.21 -11.48 16.40
N ILE A 120 0.76 -10.74 16.95
CA ILE A 120 1.76 -11.25 17.91
C ILE A 120 1.17 -11.53 19.30
N ILE A 121 0.34 -10.62 19.84
CA ILE A 121 -0.18 -10.74 21.22
C ILE A 121 -1.23 -11.87 21.31
N GLY A 122 -1.66 -12.43 20.18
CA GLY A 122 -2.65 -13.51 20.17
C GLY A 122 -3.98 -13.07 20.76
N ILE A 123 -4.22 -11.75 20.85
CA ILE A 123 -5.55 -11.22 21.07
C ILE A 123 -6.32 -11.69 19.84
N LYS A 124 -7.13 -12.74 20.02
CA LYS A 124 -8.14 -13.17 19.06
C LYS A 124 -9.21 -12.07 18.97
N THR A 125 -8.81 -10.84 18.65
CA THR A 125 -9.67 -9.98 17.87
C THR A 125 -10.02 -10.81 16.65
N SER A 126 -11.31 -10.87 16.34
CA SER A 126 -11.85 -11.75 15.33
C SER A 126 -10.93 -11.77 14.11
N VAL A 127 -10.68 -12.96 13.55
CA VAL A 127 -9.89 -13.25 12.32
C VAL A 127 -10.25 -12.31 11.14
N GLN A 128 -11.28 -11.50 11.29
CA GLN A 128 -11.82 -10.56 10.35
C GLN A 128 -11.07 -9.23 10.27
N LEU A 129 -10.33 -8.75 11.28
CA LEU A 129 -9.81 -7.37 11.32
C LEU A 129 -8.50 -7.13 10.54
N GLU A 130 -7.60 -8.12 10.47
CA GLU A 130 -6.30 -8.00 9.80
C GLU A 130 -6.42 -7.56 8.31
N PRO A 131 -7.33 -8.13 7.50
CA PRO A 131 -7.54 -7.70 6.13
C PRO A 131 -8.00 -6.24 5.99
N TYR A 132 -8.75 -5.71 6.96
CA TYR A 132 -9.17 -4.30 6.92
C TYR A 132 -7.99 -3.36 7.12
N TYR A 133 -7.12 -3.64 8.10
CA TYR A 133 -5.92 -2.83 8.31
C TYR A 133 -4.98 -2.89 7.11
N HIS A 134 -4.83 -4.07 6.51
CA HIS A 134 -4.06 -4.25 5.28
C HIS A 134 -4.62 -3.41 4.11
N CYS A 135 -5.95 -3.43 3.91
CA CYS A 135 -6.62 -2.59 2.92
C CYS A 135 -6.45 -1.09 3.19
N ILE A 136 -6.52 -0.66 4.46
CA ILE A 136 -6.29 0.75 4.84
C ILE A 136 -4.85 1.15 4.55
N THR A 137 -3.88 0.27 4.80
CA THR A 137 -2.47 0.50 4.44
C THR A 137 -2.30 0.66 2.92
N HIS A 138 -2.95 -0.17 2.11
CA HIS A 138 -2.94 -0.03 0.65
C HIS A 138 -3.54 1.32 0.21
N LEU A 139 -4.70 1.69 0.75
CA LEU A 139 -5.38 2.94 0.40
C LEU A 139 -4.57 4.18 0.81
N SER A 140 -4.11 4.23 2.06
CA SER A 140 -3.31 5.35 2.57
C SER A 140 -1.97 5.49 1.84
N GLY A 141 -1.31 4.36 1.53
CA GLY A 141 -0.09 4.35 0.74
C GLY A 141 -0.32 4.90 -0.67
N ALA A 142 -1.35 4.39 -1.36
CA ALA A 142 -1.70 4.85 -2.71
C ALA A 142 -2.02 6.35 -2.75
N LEU A 143 -2.80 6.85 -1.78
CA LEU A 143 -3.12 8.28 -1.66
C LEU A 143 -1.89 9.13 -1.41
N GLY A 144 -1.02 8.74 -0.47
CA GLY A 144 0.23 9.44 -0.21
C GLY A 144 1.12 9.52 -1.45
N HIS A 145 1.24 8.42 -2.20
CA HIS A 145 2.01 8.40 -3.43
C HIS A 145 1.35 9.19 -4.58
N LEU A 146 0.01 9.22 -4.69
CA LEU A 146 -0.70 10.07 -5.66
C LEU A 146 -0.42 11.56 -5.43
N LEU A 147 -0.35 11.99 -4.17
CA LEU A 147 0.02 13.36 -3.82
C LEU A 147 1.47 13.69 -4.22
N ILE A 148 2.40 12.74 -4.07
CA ILE A 148 3.78 12.91 -4.57
C ILE A 148 3.77 13.06 -6.10
N ILE A 149 3.04 12.21 -6.82
CA ILE A 149 2.93 12.24 -8.28
C ILE A 149 2.32 13.55 -8.77
N TYR A 150 1.30 14.05 -8.07
CA TYR A 150 0.70 15.36 -8.36
C TYR A 150 1.75 16.48 -8.28
N LYS A 151 2.68 16.44 -7.32
CA LYS A 151 3.73 17.45 -7.20
C LYS A 151 4.76 17.40 -8.33
N ILE A 152 5.10 16.20 -8.81
CA ILE A 152 6.01 16.04 -9.97
C ILE A 152 5.44 16.77 -11.20
N SER A 153 4.10 16.81 -11.33
CA SER A 153 3.42 17.38 -12.50
C SER A 153 3.43 18.89 -12.66
N LYS A 154 3.88 19.64 -11.64
CA LYS A 154 3.86 21.10 -11.66
C LYS A 154 5.06 21.73 -12.40
N HIS A 155 5.99 20.91 -12.87
CA HIS A 155 7.22 21.32 -13.54
C HIS A 155 7.44 20.48 -14.79
#